data_AF-A0AB34FWA2-F1
#
_entry.id   AF-A0AB34FWA2-F1
#
_cell.length_a   1.000
_cell.length_b   1.000
_cell.length_c   1.000
_cell.angle_alpha   90.00
_cell.angle_beta   90.00
_cell.angle_gamma   90.00
#
_symmetry.space_group_name_H-M   'P 1'
#
loop_
_entity.id
_entity.type
_entity.pdbx_description
1 polymer ?
#
loop_
_entity_poly.entity_id
_entity_poly.type
_entity_poly.pdbx_seq_one_letter_code
_entity_poly.pdbx_strand_id
1 'polypeptide(L)'
;MAFSDPLQCTDAPDSTPSDAGVAGTGILLSFMATAGLAIVLSATVIVGEMRGRPSTIRRRLLSGYSDSQILQGIGIQSVGLAKMNSLVPYHFFLIWMLSLLSMATHNATLLALVRDYRRDWVIRWLRQFLMFVNLALSSVSGAFVLQSVAKGLERSTLPIACVWQVRGEGAATNASLSYVGTIVVIAGNCIIFALATWYLHTRKPRFFKTVQLVGLVLMGAIAVGAAIRIGLLSQAFGRPSVKLSDQGEKVWSFGQLLSLLLLVFPLVNVIEIYRGEMSVAASPEDTKSRVYDGELQSDPHVHSSFQHNPFFGSQTNLFGKVDGQIHRRLETEPHPNTDNMHQKRVLLPLAVVAVVALVMAVVHQSLHRDATHVFHSKLSSFHSGLGKLPSSGIVSRPPSFEQVALKYGTDKVTGHNYQDMYDKYLEPIRHSPLKMLEIGLGCNMAADSLEAYGPGASYYTWLEYLPSVDLYYIESDAACAAKYGHETANAHVFTGDQADASFLMRFAAETAQDGQFDVIVDDGGHTMKQQLTSLMHLWPTVRPGGIYVIEDLQTSYQEGYGGDPMTTDGAKHTTIKHLFQIVDDIMTGRNSLPISRDVLSVDCMLEICTLRKSYRTP
;
A
#
# COMPACT_ATOMS: atom_id res chain seq x y z
N MET A 1 -4.06 0.06 33.95
CA MET A 1 -5.46 -0.41 33.83
C MET A 1 -5.70 -1.37 34.99
N ALA A 2 -6.66 -1.04 35.84
CA ALA A 2 -7.04 -1.87 36.98
C ALA A 2 -7.53 -3.24 36.49
N PHE A 3 -7.09 -4.32 37.15
CA PHE A 3 -7.73 -5.63 37.06
C PHE A 3 -9.13 -5.50 37.68
N SER A 4 -10.14 -5.29 36.84
CA SER A 4 -11.55 -5.26 37.25
C SER A 4 -12.04 -6.67 37.59
N ASP A 5 -12.76 -6.75 38.70
CA ASP A 5 -13.58 -7.81 39.32
C ASP A 5 -13.51 -9.26 38.80
N PRO A 6 -13.50 -10.26 39.69
CA PRO A 6 -13.63 -11.66 39.29
C PRO A 6 -14.95 -11.86 38.53
N LEU A 7 -14.87 -12.39 37.30
CA LEU A 7 -16.04 -12.76 36.50
C LEU A 7 -16.98 -13.64 37.35
N GLN A 8 -18.17 -13.12 37.67
CA GLN A 8 -19.22 -13.88 38.33
C GLN A 8 -20.02 -14.64 37.27
N CYS A 9 -19.74 -15.93 37.12
CA CYS A 9 -20.38 -16.81 36.13
C CYS A 9 -21.58 -17.60 36.70
N THR A 10 -22.25 -17.07 37.73
CA THR A 10 -23.32 -17.75 38.48
C THR A 10 -24.73 -17.41 38.00
N ASP A 11 -25.00 -16.15 37.65
CA ASP A 11 -26.33 -15.69 37.20
C ASP A 11 -26.26 -15.09 35.79
N ALA A 12 -26.98 -15.69 34.85
CA ALA A 12 -27.05 -15.20 33.47
C ALA A 12 -28.08 -14.05 33.38
N PRO A 13 -27.69 -12.86 32.87
CA PRO A 13 -28.64 -11.74 32.72
C PRO A 13 -29.71 -12.05 31.67
N ASP A 14 -30.93 -11.54 31.82
CA ASP A 14 -32.06 -11.84 30.90
C ASP A 14 -31.83 -11.39 29.44
N SER A 15 -30.92 -10.43 29.24
CA SER A 15 -30.51 -9.95 27.91
C SER A 15 -29.09 -9.38 27.95
N THR A 16 -28.43 -9.34 26.81
CA THR A 16 -27.06 -8.81 26.64
C THR A 16 -27.05 -7.70 25.57
N PRO A 17 -26.20 -6.65 25.68
CA PRO A 17 -26.09 -5.62 24.66
C PRO A 17 -25.53 -6.17 23.33
N SER A 18 -25.94 -5.56 22.23
CA SER A 18 -25.43 -5.84 20.89
C SER A 18 -24.00 -5.28 20.71
N ASP A 19 -23.19 -5.91 19.85
CA ASP A 19 -21.85 -5.41 19.48
C ASP A 19 -21.77 -5.20 17.96
N ALA A 20 -22.08 -3.97 17.55
CA ALA A 20 -22.03 -3.51 16.17
C ALA A 20 -20.63 -3.54 15.55
N GLY A 21 -19.57 -3.60 16.36
CA GLY A 21 -18.18 -3.71 15.91
C GLY A 21 -17.76 -5.15 15.58
N VAL A 22 -18.60 -6.14 15.90
CA VAL A 22 -18.35 -7.55 15.63
C VAL A 22 -19.41 -8.19 14.77
N ALA A 23 -20.69 -8.01 15.13
CA ALA A 23 -21.84 -8.59 14.45
C ALA A 23 -22.63 -7.56 13.65
N GLY A 24 -22.01 -6.41 13.40
CA GLY A 24 -22.59 -5.31 12.66
C GLY A 24 -22.92 -5.62 11.20
N THR A 25 -24.03 -5.08 10.71
CA THR A 25 -24.51 -5.26 9.33
C THR A 25 -23.42 -5.01 8.28
N GLY A 26 -22.70 -3.88 8.37
CA GLY A 26 -21.65 -3.55 7.40
C GLY A 26 -20.44 -4.49 7.45
N ILE A 27 -20.06 -4.96 8.64
CA ILE A 27 -18.92 -5.90 8.80
C ILE A 27 -19.27 -7.25 8.19
N LEU A 28 -20.46 -7.78 8.52
CA LEU A 28 -20.93 -9.06 7.98
C LEU A 28 -21.06 -8.99 6.45
N LEU A 29 -21.63 -7.91 5.90
CA LEU A 29 -21.72 -7.71 4.45
C LEU A 29 -20.35 -7.59 3.80
N SER A 30 -19.41 -6.87 4.41
CA SER A 30 -18.07 -6.69 3.87
C SER A 30 -17.35 -8.03 3.70
N PHE A 31 -17.38 -8.88 4.72
CA PHE A 31 -16.77 -10.21 4.66
C PHE A 31 -17.46 -11.13 3.66
N MET A 32 -18.80 -11.12 3.60
CA MET A 32 -19.57 -11.95 2.67
C MET A 32 -19.36 -11.51 1.22
N ALA A 33 -19.37 -10.21 0.95
CA ALA A 33 -19.13 -9.64 -0.37
C ALA A 33 -17.70 -9.93 -0.84
N THR A 34 -16.70 -9.71 0.02
CA THR A 34 -15.29 -9.97 -0.30
C THR A 34 -15.05 -11.45 -0.61
N ALA A 35 -15.60 -12.36 0.21
CA ALA A 35 -15.50 -13.80 -0.04
C ALA A 35 -16.18 -14.22 -1.35
N GLY A 36 -17.39 -13.70 -1.61
CA GLY A 36 -18.12 -13.96 -2.86
C GLY A 36 -17.35 -13.48 -4.10
N LEU A 37 -16.86 -12.24 -4.07
CA LEU A 37 -16.05 -11.67 -5.15
C LEU A 37 -14.77 -12.45 -5.37
N ALA A 38 -14.04 -12.81 -4.31
CA ALA A 38 -12.80 -13.57 -4.42
C ALA A 38 -13.05 -14.97 -5.04
N ILE A 39 -14.10 -15.69 -4.62
CA ILE A 39 -14.42 -17.01 -5.19
C ILE A 39 -14.79 -16.90 -6.68
N VAL A 40 -15.59 -15.90 -7.05
CA VAL A 40 -15.94 -15.65 -8.45
C VAL A 40 -14.69 -15.31 -9.27
N LEU A 41 -13.82 -14.42 -8.75
CA LEU A 41 -12.57 -14.07 -9.40
C LEU A 41 -11.65 -15.28 -9.55
N SER A 42 -11.45 -16.09 -8.50
CA SER A 42 -10.71 -17.35 -8.56
C SER A 42 -11.25 -18.29 -9.64
N ALA A 43 -12.58 -18.45 -9.72
CA ALA A 43 -13.21 -19.26 -10.76
C ALA A 43 -12.88 -18.74 -12.16
N THR A 44 -13.02 -17.43 -12.38
CA THR A 44 -12.76 -16.82 -13.69
C THR A 44 -11.29 -16.86 -14.09
N VAL A 45 -10.35 -16.79 -13.13
CA VAL A 45 -8.91 -16.94 -13.36
C VAL A 45 -8.59 -18.38 -13.75
N ILE A 46 -9.05 -19.37 -12.98
CA ILE A 46 -8.82 -20.80 -13.25
C ILE A 46 -9.40 -21.20 -14.62
N VAL A 47 -10.65 -20.81 -14.91
CA VAL A 47 -11.29 -21.09 -16.21
C VAL A 47 -10.58 -20.34 -17.36
N GLY A 48 -10.10 -19.12 -17.12
CA GLY A 48 -9.32 -18.35 -18.08
C GLY A 48 -8.00 -19.02 -18.43
N GLU A 49 -7.26 -19.50 -17.44
CA GLU A 49 -6.03 -20.29 -17.65
C GLU A 49 -6.32 -21.59 -18.42
N MET A 50 -7.41 -22.29 -18.10
CA MET A 50 -7.78 -23.50 -18.81
C MET A 50 -8.10 -23.26 -20.30
N ARG A 51 -8.57 -22.05 -20.63
CA ARG A 51 -8.90 -21.61 -21.99
C ARG A 51 -7.74 -20.89 -22.70
N GLY A 52 -6.54 -20.82 -22.10
CA GLY A 52 -5.39 -20.12 -22.69
C GLY A 52 -5.57 -18.60 -22.78
N ARG A 53 -6.36 -18.00 -21.89
CA ARG A 53 -6.61 -16.55 -21.83
C ARG A 53 -6.29 -16.01 -20.43
N PRO A 54 -4.99 -15.91 -20.07
CA PRO A 54 -4.59 -15.33 -18.79
C PRO A 54 -4.99 -13.86 -18.73
N SER A 55 -5.34 -13.38 -17.54
CA SER A 55 -5.71 -11.98 -17.31
C SER A 55 -4.98 -11.47 -16.08
N THR A 56 -4.10 -10.50 -16.28
CA THR A 56 -3.31 -9.84 -15.23
C THR A 56 -4.20 -9.07 -14.26
N ILE A 57 -5.21 -8.36 -14.78
CA ILE A 57 -6.14 -7.55 -13.99
C ILE A 57 -6.90 -8.41 -12.97
N ARG A 58 -7.49 -9.53 -13.40
CA ARG A 58 -8.26 -10.42 -12.51
C ARG A 58 -7.41 -11.02 -11.39
N ARG A 59 -6.13 -11.31 -11.67
CA ARG A 59 -5.18 -11.82 -10.66
C ARG A 59 -4.84 -10.76 -9.61
N ARG A 60 -4.61 -9.52 -10.04
CA ARG A 60 -4.31 -8.40 -9.14
C ARG A 60 -5.50 -8.08 -8.23
N LEU A 61 -6.71 -8.02 -8.79
CA LEU A 61 -7.95 -7.86 -8.01
C LEU A 61 -8.10 -8.96 -6.96
N LEU A 62 -7.93 -10.22 -7.40
CA LEU A 62 -8.06 -11.37 -6.52
C LEU A 62 -7.05 -11.31 -5.37
N SER A 63 -5.79 -10.95 -5.66
CA SER A 63 -4.79 -10.77 -4.60
C SER A 63 -5.19 -9.67 -3.62
N GLY A 64 -5.61 -8.50 -4.12
CA GLY A 64 -6.01 -7.37 -3.28
C GLY A 64 -7.19 -7.67 -2.35
N TYR A 65 -8.24 -8.31 -2.87
CA TYR A 65 -9.38 -8.75 -2.04
C TYR A 65 -8.96 -9.77 -1.00
N SER A 66 -8.14 -10.75 -1.39
CA SER A 66 -7.57 -11.71 -0.43
C SER A 66 -6.83 -10.97 0.68
N ASP A 67 -5.89 -10.08 0.35
CA ASP A 67 -5.05 -9.37 1.31
C ASP A 67 -5.87 -8.53 2.30
N SER A 68 -6.88 -7.82 1.82
CA SER A 68 -7.80 -7.09 2.70
C SER A 68 -8.54 -8.03 3.68
N GLN A 69 -8.99 -9.20 3.21
CA GLN A 69 -9.75 -10.17 4.00
C GLN A 69 -8.90 -10.89 5.06
N ILE A 70 -7.58 -11.09 4.83
CA ILE A 70 -6.70 -11.72 5.85
C ILE A 70 -6.52 -10.80 7.05
N LEU A 71 -6.27 -9.52 6.78
CA LEU A 71 -6.00 -8.55 7.83
C LEU A 71 -7.27 -8.25 8.63
N GLN A 72 -8.39 -8.06 7.95
CA GLN A 72 -9.68 -7.91 8.62
C GLN A 72 -10.05 -9.16 9.42
N GLY A 73 -9.81 -10.36 8.87
CA GLY A 73 -10.07 -11.64 9.54
C GLY A 73 -9.24 -11.86 10.81
N ILE A 74 -7.94 -11.54 10.77
CA ILE A 74 -7.07 -11.59 11.95
C ILE A 74 -7.51 -10.54 12.97
N GLY A 75 -7.79 -9.31 12.51
CA GLY A 75 -8.25 -8.21 13.36
C GLY A 75 -9.52 -8.56 14.13
N ILE A 76 -10.55 -9.09 13.46
CA ILE A 76 -11.82 -9.38 14.11
C ILE A 76 -11.73 -10.53 15.13
N GLN A 77 -10.94 -11.56 14.83
CA GLN A 77 -10.67 -12.64 15.79
C GLN A 77 -9.89 -12.15 17.00
N SER A 78 -8.95 -11.23 16.79
CA SER A 78 -8.16 -10.63 17.87
C SER A 78 -9.04 -9.76 18.78
N VAL A 79 -9.96 -8.98 18.21
CA VAL A 79 -10.97 -8.20 18.95
C VAL A 79 -11.91 -9.12 19.73
N GLY A 80 -12.33 -10.24 19.12
CA GLY A 80 -13.12 -11.27 19.79
C GLY A 80 -12.45 -11.78 21.06
N LEU A 81 -11.21 -12.23 20.93
CA LEU A 81 -10.42 -12.73 22.06
C LEU A 81 -10.17 -11.63 23.11
N ALA A 82 -9.85 -10.40 22.70
CA ALA A 82 -9.67 -9.28 23.63
C ALA A 82 -10.95 -8.96 24.43
N LYS A 83 -12.13 -9.16 23.84
CA LYS A 83 -13.44 -8.95 24.46
C LYS A 83 -14.09 -10.26 24.98
N MET A 84 -13.33 -11.32 25.24
CA MET A 84 -13.88 -12.61 25.70
C MET A 84 -14.66 -12.53 27.03
N ASN A 85 -14.41 -11.49 27.82
CA ASN A 85 -15.08 -11.25 29.10
C ASN A 85 -16.42 -10.51 28.96
N SER A 86 -16.74 -9.96 27.79
CA SER A 86 -17.98 -9.22 27.54
C SER A 86 -18.84 -9.82 26.42
N LEU A 87 -18.21 -10.47 25.43
CA LEU A 87 -18.93 -11.09 24.32
C LEU A 87 -19.56 -12.41 24.72
N VAL A 88 -20.76 -12.65 24.20
CA VAL A 88 -21.52 -13.89 24.42
C VAL A 88 -21.19 -14.95 23.34
N PRO A 89 -21.54 -16.24 23.56
CA PRO A 89 -21.28 -17.31 22.59
C PRO A 89 -21.80 -17.03 21.18
N TYR A 90 -22.90 -16.30 21.05
CA TYR A 90 -23.44 -15.84 19.76
C TYR A 90 -22.44 -14.99 18.95
N HIS A 91 -21.83 -13.96 19.56
CA HIS A 91 -20.84 -13.11 18.88
C HIS A 91 -19.59 -13.91 18.51
N PHE A 92 -19.11 -14.76 19.41
CA PHE A 92 -17.97 -15.64 19.14
C PHE A 92 -18.23 -16.64 18.01
N PHE A 93 -19.45 -17.16 17.91
CA PHE A 93 -19.87 -18.01 16.80
C PHE A 93 -19.83 -17.28 15.47
N LEU A 94 -20.30 -16.02 15.43
CA LEU A 94 -20.21 -15.19 14.21
C LEU A 94 -18.75 -14.90 13.83
N ILE A 95 -17.89 -14.53 14.78
CA ILE A 95 -16.45 -14.34 14.53
C ILE A 95 -15.83 -15.60 13.92
N TRP A 96 -16.15 -16.77 14.47
CA TRP A 96 -15.67 -18.03 13.95
C TRP A 96 -16.20 -18.33 12.54
N MET A 97 -17.46 -17.98 12.20
CA MET A 97 -17.96 -18.11 10.84
C MET A 97 -17.27 -17.13 9.86
N LEU A 98 -16.93 -15.92 10.31
CA LEU A 98 -16.17 -14.94 9.51
C LEU A 98 -14.74 -15.41 9.25
N SER A 99 -14.10 -16.10 10.21
CA SER A 99 -12.78 -16.70 9.99
C SER A 99 -12.82 -17.84 8.96
N LEU A 100 -13.91 -18.63 8.92
CA LEU A 100 -14.14 -19.64 7.88
C LEU A 100 -14.27 -19.01 6.49
N LEU A 101 -15.01 -17.90 6.36
CA LEU A 101 -15.09 -17.13 5.11
C LEU A 101 -13.72 -16.62 4.67
N SER A 102 -12.93 -16.10 5.60
CA SER A 102 -11.55 -15.65 5.33
C SER A 102 -10.68 -16.83 4.85
N MET A 103 -10.71 -17.98 5.54
CA MET A 103 -9.96 -19.19 5.13
C MET A 103 -10.35 -19.68 3.73
N ALA A 104 -11.65 -19.73 3.42
CA ALA A 104 -12.14 -20.16 2.11
C ALA A 104 -11.65 -19.21 1.00
N THR A 105 -11.66 -17.90 1.25
CA THR A 105 -11.13 -16.87 0.35
C THR A 105 -9.65 -17.10 0.07
N HIS A 106 -8.83 -17.25 1.11
CA HIS A 106 -7.38 -17.41 0.96
C HIS A 106 -6.96 -18.71 0.27
N ASN A 107 -7.62 -19.81 0.61
CA ASN A 107 -7.37 -21.09 -0.04
C ASN A 107 -7.79 -21.04 -1.52
N ALA A 108 -8.93 -20.39 -1.85
CA ALA A 108 -9.36 -20.20 -3.23
C ALA A 108 -8.39 -19.30 -4.02
N THR A 109 -7.86 -18.24 -3.41
CA THR A 109 -6.84 -17.38 -4.00
C THR A 109 -5.53 -18.14 -4.23
N LEU A 110 -5.06 -18.91 -3.24
CA LEU A 110 -3.86 -19.74 -3.36
C LEU A 110 -3.98 -20.73 -4.52
N LEU A 111 -5.12 -21.39 -4.67
CA LEU A 111 -5.37 -22.31 -5.78
C LEU A 111 -5.32 -21.61 -7.15
N ALA A 112 -5.88 -20.41 -7.26
CA ALA A 112 -5.93 -19.64 -8.51
C ALA A 112 -4.59 -18.97 -8.86
N LEU A 113 -3.81 -18.51 -7.88
CA LEU A 113 -2.59 -17.73 -8.05
C LEU A 113 -1.31 -18.50 -7.66
N VAL A 114 -1.37 -19.83 -7.57
CA VAL A 114 -0.25 -20.69 -7.13
C VAL A 114 1.04 -20.45 -7.92
N ARG A 115 0.94 -20.12 -9.22
CA ARG A 115 2.12 -19.84 -10.07
C ARG A 115 2.78 -18.53 -9.67
N ASP A 116 1.97 -17.52 -9.37
CA ASP A 116 2.43 -16.18 -9.00
C ASP A 116 3.14 -16.25 -7.64
N TYR A 117 2.58 -16.99 -6.68
CA TYR A 117 3.21 -17.19 -5.36
C TYR A 117 4.46 -18.08 -5.38
N ARG A 118 4.66 -18.91 -6.40
CA ARG A 118 5.91 -19.69 -6.51
C ARG A 118 7.09 -18.84 -6.98
N ARG A 119 6.82 -17.76 -7.72
CA ARG A 119 7.85 -16.85 -8.25
C ARG A 119 8.50 -16.02 -7.13
N ASP A 120 7.68 -15.50 -6.21
CA ASP A 120 8.14 -14.59 -5.17
C ASP A 120 8.15 -15.27 -3.79
N TRP A 121 9.32 -15.77 -3.38
CA TRP A 121 9.45 -16.54 -2.15
C TRP A 121 9.05 -15.75 -0.89
N VAL A 122 9.30 -14.43 -0.84
CA VAL A 122 8.93 -13.56 0.28
C VAL A 122 7.41 -13.47 0.42
N ILE A 123 6.70 -13.16 -0.67
CA ILE A 123 5.24 -13.04 -0.69
C ILE A 123 4.60 -14.39 -0.33
N ARG A 124 5.19 -15.48 -0.80
CA ARG A 124 4.78 -16.86 -0.47
C ARG A 124 4.82 -17.09 1.04
N TRP A 125 5.95 -16.85 1.68
CA TRP A 125 6.13 -17.10 3.12
C TRP A 125 5.32 -16.15 3.99
N LEU A 126 5.26 -14.86 3.62
CA LEU A 126 4.43 -13.88 4.32
C LEU A 126 2.96 -14.30 4.32
N ARG A 127 2.41 -14.66 3.15
CA ARG A 127 1.02 -15.09 3.03
C ARG A 127 0.77 -16.40 3.79
N GLN A 128 1.67 -17.37 3.66
CA GLN A 128 1.58 -18.65 4.36
C GLN A 128 1.58 -18.46 5.88
N PHE A 129 2.41 -17.54 6.38
CA PHE A 129 2.45 -17.15 7.79
C PHE A 129 1.15 -16.50 8.25
N LEU A 130 0.63 -15.52 7.50
CA LEU A 130 -0.65 -14.87 7.84
C LEU A 130 -1.83 -15.85 7.79
N MET A 131 -1.85 -16.79 6.84
CA MET A 131 -2.86 -17.83 6.78
C MET A 131 -2.75 -18.80 7.96
N PHE A 132 -1.53 -19.12 8.40
CA PHE A 132 -1.30 -19.91 9.61
C PHE A 132 -1.82 -19.20 10.87
N VAL A 133 -1.54 -17.89 11.02
CA VAL A 133 -2.07 -17.07 12.12
C VAL A 133 -3.60 -17.08 12.11
N ASN A 134 -4.23 -16.89 10.95
CA ASN A 134 -5.68 -16.95 10.82
C ASN A 134 -6.25 -18.33 11.20
N LEU A 135 -5.59 -19.43 10.80
CA LEU A 135 -5.99 -20.78 11.19
C LEU A 135 -5.85 -21.03 12.70
N ALA A 136 -4.76 -20.56 13.31
CA ALA A 136 -4.53 -20.70 14.75
C ALA A 136 -5.61 -19.96 15.54
N LEU A 137 -5.88 -18.70 15.21
CA LEU A 137 -6.96 -17.91 15.83
C LEU A 137 -8.34 -18.54 15.62
N SER A 138 -8.57 -19.11 14.43
CA SER A 138 -9.84 -19.77 14.11
C SER A 138 -10.01 -21.07 14.89
N SER A 139 -8.92 -21.78 15.17
CA SER A 139 -8.93 -23.01 15.96
C SER A 139 -9.19 -22.70 17.43
N VAL A 140 -8.60 -21.63 17.96
CA VAL A 140 -8.87 -21.13 19.31
C VAL A 140 -10.35 -20.73 19.44
N SER A 141 -10.85 -19.88 18.52
CA SER A 141 -12.25 -19.46 18.52
C SER A 141 -13.21 -20.66 18.39
N GLY A 142 -12.87 -21.63 17.54
CA GLY A 142 -13.60 -22.87 17.40
C GLY A 142 -13.61 -23.73 18.67
N ALA A 143 -12.52 -23.75 19.45
CA ALA A 143 -12.48 -24.46 20.73
C ALA A 143 -13.40 -23.82 21.78
N PHE A 144 -13.48 -22.48 21.83
CA PHE A 144 -14.45 -21.77 22.68
C PHE A 144 -15.90 -22.10 22.29
N VAL A 145 -16.20 -22.08 20.99
CA VAL A 145 -17.52 -22.48 20.48
C VAL A 145 -17.81 -23.94 20.80
N LEU A 146 -16.88 -24.85 20.55
CA LEU A 146 -17.04 -26.28 20.85
C LEU A 146 -17.35 -26.52 22.33
N GLN A 147 -16.64 -25.84 23.22
CA GLN A 147 -16.82 -25.95 24.66
C GLN A 147 -18.14 -25.30 25.12
N SER A 148 -18.61 -24.24 24.44
CA SER A 148 -19.93 -23.66 24.71
C SER A 148 -21.06 -24.63 24.29
N VAL A 149 -20.92 -25.33 23.16
CA VAL A 149 -21.84 -26.40 22.73
C VAL A 149 -21.83 -27.57 23.71
N ALA A 150 -20.64 -28.02 24.13
CA ALA A 150 -20.47 -29.15 25.04
C ALA A 150 -21.18 -28.95 26.39
N LYS A 151 -21.20 -27.70 26.86
CA LYS A 151 -21.81 -27.30 28.13
C LYS A 151 -23.25 -26.79 27.99
N GLY A 152 -23.82 -26.79 26.79
CA GLY A 152 -25.19 -26.30 26.54
C GLY A 152 -25.35 -24.78 26.67
N LEU A 153 -24.26 -24.01 26.61
CA LEU A 153 -24.24 -22.56 26.81
C LEU A 153 -24.51 -21.75 25.53
N GLU A 154 -24.80 -22.39 24.39
CA GLU A 154 -25.04 -21.71 23.09
C GLU A 154 -26.13 -20.63 23.12
N ARG A 155 -27.12 -20.75 24.01
CA ARG A 155 -28.23 -19.80 24.17
C ARG A 155 -28.10 -18.91 25.41
N SER A 156 -27.01 -19.06 26.15
CA SER A 156 -26.77 -18.27 27.36
C SER A 156 -26.29 -16.87 27.01
N THR A 157 -26.66 -15.91 27.85
CA THR A 157 -26.18 -14.53 27.84
C THR A 157 -24.89 -14.35 28.65
N LEU A 158 -24.35 -15.43 29.23
CA LEU A 158 -23.07 -15.38 29.94
C LEU A 158 -21.92 -15.07 28.98
N PRO A 159 -20.89 -14.33 29.44
CA PRO A 159 -19.67 -14.13 28.67
C PRO A 159 -19.02 -15.46 28.27
N ILE A 160 -18.42 -15.52 27.08
CA ILE A 160 -17.79 -16.75 26.59
C ILE A 160 -16.65 -17.24 27.52
N ALA A 161 -15.99 -16.35 28.26
CA ALA A 161 -14.97 -16.72 29.24
C ALA A 161 -15.51 -17.67 30.35
N CYS A 162 -16.81 -17.58 30.68
CA CYS A 162 -17.46 -18.43 31.67
C CYS A 162 -17.52 -19.92 31.27
N VAL A 163 -17.28 -20.22 29.99
CA VAL A 163 -17.22 -21.59 29.47
C VAL A 163 -16.16 -22.45 30.18
N TRP A 164 -15.15 -21.86 30.83
CA TRP A 164 -14.16 -22.61 31.62
C TRP A 164 -14.53 -22.80 33.08
N GLN A 165 -15.42 -21.97 33.63
CA GLN A 165 -15.75 -21.97 35.07
C GLN A 165 -17.04 -22.74 35.39
N VAL A 166 -18.03 -22.71 34.49
CA VAL A 166 -19.33 -23.38 34.72
C VAL A 166 -19.20 -24.89 34.55
N ARG A 167 -19.69 -25.68 35.51
CA ARG A 167 -19.88 -27.14 35.34
C ARG A 167 -21.12 -27.35 34.48
N GLY A 168 -20.96 -27.87 33.27
CA GLY A 168 -22.06 -28.03 32.31
C GLY A 168 -23.01 -29.16 32.70
N GLU A 169 -24.29 -29.04 32.31
CA GLU A 169 -25.35 -30.05 32.53
C GLU A 169 -25.30 -31.23 31.55
N GLY A 170 -24.24 -31.31 30.72
CA GLY A 170 -24.11 -32.26 29.62
C GLY A 170 -24.79 -31.78 28.33
N ALA A 171 -24.25 -32.18 27.18
CA ALA A 171 -24.79 -31.80 25.88
C ALA A 171 -26.21 -32.38 25.71
N ALA A 172 -27.19 -31.54 25.40
CA ALA A 172 -28.54 -31.99 25.02
C ALA A 172 -28.45 -33.01 23.87
N THR A 173 -29.39 -33.96 23.77
CA THR A 173 -29.38 -35.01 22.74
C THR A 173 -29.31 -34.47 21.30
N ASN A 174 -29.89 -33.29 21.04
CA ASN A 174 -29.81 -32.55 19.77
C ASN A 174 -28.52 -31.73 19.58
N ALA A 175 -27.74 -31.50 20.65
CA ALA A 175 -26.46 -30.79 20.62
C ALA A 175 -25.30 -31.68 20.14
N SER A 176 -25.49 -33.00 20.09
CA SER A 176 -24.53 -33.96 19.53
C SER A 176 -24.17 -33.68 18.06
N LEU A 177 -25.15 -33.27 17.24
CA LEU A 177 -24.97 -32.88 15.85
C LEU A 177 -24.19 -31.54 15.69
N SER A 178 -24.46 -30.55 16.54
CA SER A 178 -23.71 -29.27 16.56
C SER A 178 -22.27 -29.48 17.04
N TYR A 179 -22.09 -30.33 18.05
CA TYR A 179 -20.81 -30.67 18.62
C TYR A 179 -19.91 -31.42 17.63
N VAL A 180 -20.42 -32.52 17.04
CA VAL A 180 -19.71 -33.28 16.01
C VAL A 180 -19.43 -32.41 14.77
N GLY A 181 -20.40 -31.60 14.34
CA GLY A 181 -20.23 -30.67 13.23
C GLY A 181 -19.10 -29.68 13.46
N THR A 182 -18.97 -29.15 14.68
CA THR A 182 -17.90 -28.20 15.04
C THR A 182 -16.52 -28.84 14.98
N ILE A 183 -16.37 -30.07 15.49
CA ILE A 183 -15.11 -30.84 15.40
C ILE A 183 -14.73 -31.09 13.94
N VAL A 184 -15.68 -31.51 13.11
CA VAL A 184 -15.46 -31.78 11.68
C VAL A 184 -14.98 -30.52 10.96
N VAL A 185 -15.55 -29.35 11.26
CA VAL A 185 -15.14 -28.08 10.65
C VAL A 185 -13.72 -27.69 11.08
N ILE A 186 -13.38 -27.81 12.37
CA ILE A 186 -12.03 -27.50 12.86
C ILE A 186 -10.99 -28.42 12.22
N ALA A 187 -11.22 -29.75 12.27
CA ALA A 187 -10.33 -30.73 11.66
C ALA A 187 -10.23 -30.54 10.14
N GLY A 188 -11.35 -30.27 9.48
CA GLY A 188 -11.41 -30.00 8.05
C GLY A 188 -10.54 -28.81 7.64
N ASN A 189 -10.58 -27.70 8.39
CA ASN A 189 -9.74 -26.53 8.09
C ASN A 189 -8.25 -26.83 8.23
N CYS A 190 -7.84 -27.57 9.27
CA CYS A 190 -6.44 -27.98 9.44
C CYS A 190 -5.96 -28.85 8.27
N ILE A 191 -6.79 -29.81 7.84
CA ILE A 191 -6.50 -30.68 6.69
C ILE A 191 -6.40 -29.86 5.41
N ILE A 192 -7.38 -28.98 5.14
CA ILE A 192 -7.39 -28.14 3.93
C ILE A 192 -6.14 -27.25 3.89
N PHE A 193 -5.76 -26.64 5.01
CA PHE A 193 -4.57 -25.81 5.08
C PHE A 193 -3.28 -26.62 4.83
N ALA A 194 -3.16 -27.81 5.42
CA ALA A 194 -2.03 -28.69 5.18
C ALA A 194 -1.95 -29.11 3.70
N LEU A 195 -3.08 -29.45 3.08
CA LEU A 195 -3.17 -29.79 1.66
C LEU A 195 -2.83 -28.59 0.77
N ALA A 196 -3.31 -27.38 1.09
CA ALA A 196 -3.01 -26.16 0.36
C ALA A 196 -1.52 -25.81 0.43
N THR A 197 -0.91 -25.96 1.62
CA THR A 197 0.52 -25.78 1.85
C THR A 197 1.34 -26.79 1.04
N TRP A 198 0.97 -28.07 1.12
CA TRP A 198 1.60 -29.12 0.35
C TRP A 198 1.49 -28.86 -1.16
N TYR A 199 0.32 -28.45 -1.63
CA TYR A 199 0.07 -28.09 -3.02
C TYR A 199 0.95 -26.92 -3.49
N LEU A 200 1.14 -25.90 -2.66
CA LEU A 200 1.98 -24.75 -2.96
C LEU A 200 3.46 -25.15 -3.17
N HIS A 201 3.97 -26.07 -2.35
CA HIS A 201 5.37 -26.51 -2.37
C HIS A 201 5.66 -27.66 -3.37
N THR A 202 4.65 -28.36 -3.86
CA THR A 202 4.85 -29.53 -4.74
C THR A 202 5.20 -29.12 -6.18
N ARG A 203 6.40 -29.47 -6.68
CA ARG A 203 6.90 -29.03 -8.00
C ARG A 203 6.13 -29.54 -9.22
N LYS A 204 5.55 -30.75 -9.20
CA LYS A 204 4.82 -31.35 -10.35
C LYS A 204 3.60 -32.18 -9.92
N PRO A 205 2.47 -31.56 -9.53
CA PRO A 205 1.26 -32.33 -9.25
C PRO A 205 0.67 -32.86 -10.58
N ARG A 206 0.58 -34.19 -10.71
CA ARG A 206 0.02 -34.87 -11.89
C ARG A 206 -1.43 -34.45 -12.23
N PHE A 207 -2.15 -33.89 -11.26
CA PHE A 207 -3.56 -33.49 -11.37
C PHE A 207 -3.81 -32.01 -11.05
N PHE A 208 -2.89 -31.11 -11.44
CA PHE A 208 -2.96 -29.67 -11.12
C PHE A 208 -4.34 -29.04 -11.40
N LYS A 209 -4.88 -29.23 -12.61
CA LYS A 209 -6.19 -28.65 -13.01
C LYS A 209 -7.36 -29.22 -12.21
N THR A 210 -7.33 -30.53 -11.94
CA THR A 210 -8.38 -31.22 -11.18
C THR A 210 -8.39 -30.73 -9.73
N VAL A 211 -7.21 -30.57 -9.12
CA VAL A 211 -7.08 -30.06 -7.75
C VAL A 211 -7.58 -28.62 -7.65
N GLN A 212 -7.27 -27.76 -8.62
CA GLN A 212 -7.80 -26.39 -8.66
C GLN A 212 -9.33 -26.36 -8.72
N LEU A 213 -9.94 -27.17 -9.59
CA LEU A 213 -11.39 -27.18 -9.77
C LEU A 213 -12.11 -27.75 -8.53
N VAL A 214 -11.65 -28.91 -8.03
CA VAL A 214 -12.25 -29.55 -6.84
C VAL A 214 -12.07 -28.66 -5.61
N GLY A 215 -10.87 -28.09 -5.43
CA GLY A 215 -10.59 -27.19 -4.32
C GLY A 215 -11.43 -25.92 -4.37
N LEU A 216 -11.64 -25.33 -5.55
CA LEU A 216 -12.52 -24.18 -5.73
C LEU A 216 -13.97 -24.49 -5.38
N VAL A 217 -14.50 -25.63 -5.83
CA VAL A 217 -15.87 -26.06 -5.48
C VAL A 217 -16.01 -26.27 -3.98
N LEU A 218 -15.01 -26.90 -3.34
CA LEU A 218 -15.00 -27.09 -1.89
C LEU A 218 -14.97 -25.76 -1.13
N MET A 219 -14.10 -24.82 -1.50
CA MET A 219 -14.05 -23.49 -0.86
C MET A 219 -15.35 -22.71 -1.09
N GLY A 220 -15.92 -22.80 -2.29
CA GLY A 220 -17.23 -22.24 -2.61
C GLY A 220 -18.34 -22.76 -1.71
N ALA A 221 -18.41 -24.08 -1.52
CA ALA A 221 -19.40 -24.70 -0.65
C ALA A 221 -19.26 -24.27 0.82
N ILE A 222 -18.02 -24.21 1.33
CA ILE A 222 -17.73 -23.75 2.69
C ILE A 222 -18.15 -22.28 2.87
N ALA A 223 -17.78 -21.41 1.93
CA ALA A 223 -18.12 -20.00 2.00
C ALA A 223 -19.63 -19.75 1.93
N VAL A 224 -20.34 -20.44 1.02
CA VAL A 224 -21.80 -20.37 0.92
C VAL A 224 -22.46 -20.87 2.20
N GLY A 225 -22.00 -22.01 2.75
CA GLY A 225 -22.52 -22.55 4.00
C GLY A 225 -22.33 -21.59 5.18
N ALA A 226 -21.15 -20.98 5.32
CA ALA A 226 -20.87 -19.99 6.36
C ALA A 226 -21.72 -18.72 6.18
N ALA A 227 -21.82 -18.20 4.95
CA ALA A 227 -22.64 -17.04 4.62
C ALA A 227 -24.13 -17.24 4.94
N ILE A 228 -24.69 -18.40 4.59
CA ILE A 228 -26.08 -18.75 4.93
C ILE A 228 -26.27 -18.79 6.45
N ARG A 229 -25.35 -19.43 7.19
CA ARG A 229 -25.44 -19.48 8.66
C ARG A 229 -25.36 -18.09 9.28
N ILE A 230 -24.46 -17.23 8.83
CA ILE A 230 -24.36 -15.83 9.28
C ILE A 230 -25.67 -15.09 9.01
N GLY A 231 -26.22 -15.22 7.80
CA GLY A 231 -27.48 -14.55 7.42
C GLY A 231 -28.68 -15.01 8.27
N LEU A 232 -28.76 -16.29 8.60
CA LEU A 232 -29.87 -16.82 9.40
C LEU A 232 -29.76 -16.49 10.89
N LEU A 233 -28.54 -16.50 11.44
CA LEU A 233 -28.30 -16.41 12.87
C LEU A 233 -27.94 -15.00 13.35
N SER A 234 -27.46 -14.11 12.49
CA SER A 234 -27.15 -12.74 12.90
C SER A 234 -28.40 -11.92 13.22
N GLN A 235 -28.30 -10.98 14.16
CA GLN A 235 -29.35 -9.99 14.41
C GLN A 235 -29.55 -9.07 13.21
N ALA A 236 -28.47 -8.79 12.46
CA ALA A 236 -28.47 -7.93 11.27
C ALA A 236 -29.50 -8.40 10.22
N PHE A 237 -29.52 -9.70 9.89
CA PHE A 237 -30.35 -10.25 8.80
C PHE A 237 -31.42 -11.23 9.26
N GLY A 238 -31.16 -11.95 10.35
CA GLY A 238 -31.94 -13.11 10.77
C GLY A 238 -32.43 -13.00 12.20
N ARG A 239 -32.37 -14.13 12.93
CA ARG A 239 -32.83 -14.24 14.32
C ARG A 239 -31.69 -14.74 15.19
N PRO A 240 -31.21 -13.93 16.16
CA PRO A 240 -30.13 -14.34 17.05
C PRO A 240 -30.55 -15.48 17.97
N SER A 241 -29.60 -16.34 18.31
CA SER A 241 -29.80 -17.45 19.26
C SER A 241 -29.96 -16.99 20.71
N VAL A 242 -29.59 -15.74 20.99
CA VAL A 242 -29.59 -15.09 22.31
C VAL A 242 -30.46 -13.83 22.26
N LYS A 243 -31.13 -13.51 23.38
CA LYS A 243 -31.94 -12.30 23.51
C LYS A 243 -31.04 -11.07 23.70
N LEU A 244 -30.98 -10.22 22.68
CA LEU A 244 -30.27 -8.94 22.71
C LEU A 244 -31.17 -7.84 23.27
N SER A 245 -30.62 -6.93 24.06
CA SER A 245 -31.37 -5.84 24.72
C SER A 245 -31.72 -4.68 23.78
N ASP A 246 -30.98 -4.53 22.69
CA ASP A 246 -31.09 -3.46 21.71
C ASP A 246 -31.02 -3.98 20.26
N GLN A 247 -31.09 -3.09 19.28
CA GLN A 247 -30.98 -3.41 17.84
C GLN A 247 -29.72 -2.81 17.21
N GLY A 248 -28.66 -2.58 17.99
CA GLY A 248 -27.46 -1.89 17.55
C GLY A 248 -26.72 -2.56 16.38
N GLU A 249 -26.81 -3.89 16.21
CA GLU A 249 -26.20 -4.59 15.07
C GLU A 249 -26.84 -4.24 13.71
N LYS A 250 -28.08 -3.72 13.70
CA LYS A 250 -28.77 -3.21 12.50
C LYS A 250 -28.46 -1.75 12.21
N VAL A 251 -27.98 -1.01 13.21
CA VAL A 251 -27.71 0.42 13.08
C VAL A 251 -26.33 0.60 12.46
N TRP A 252 -26.26 1.41 11.41
CA TRP A 252 -25.03 1.74 10.72
C TRP A 252 -24.12 2.60 11.58
N SER A 253 -22.87 2.19 11.71
CA SER A 253 -21.81 2.95 12.38
C SER A 253 -20.67 3.29 11.43
N PHE A 254 -19.83 4.27 11.80
CA PHE A 254 -18.65 4.64 11.02
C PHE A 254 -17.74 3.45 10.73
N GLY A 255 -17.48 2.60 11.74
CA GLY A 255 -16.64 1.41 11.58
C GLY A 255 -17.23 0.39 10.59
N GLN A 256 -18.55 0.22 10.58
CA GLN A 256 -19.25 -0.63 9.62
C GLN A 256 -19.17 -0.08 8.20
N LEU A 257 -19.34 1.24 8.02
CA LEU A 257 -19.20 1.89 6.73
C LEU A 257 -17.76 1.81 6.20
N LEU A 258 -16.78 2.05 7.07
CA LEU A 258 -15.36 1.95 6.75
C LEU A 258 -15.02 0.53 6.26
N SER A 259 -15.54 -0.50 6.93
CA SER A 259 -15.31 -1.90 6.51
C SER A 259 -15.83 -2.22 5.11
N LEU A 260 -16.90 -1.54 4.65
CA LEU A 260 -17.40 -1.67 3.28
C LEU A 260 -16.62 -0.82 2.28
N LEU A 261 -16.21 0.39 2.65
CA LEU A 261 -15.37 1.25 1.80
C LEU A 261 -14.02 0.59 1.49
N LEU A 262 -13.50 -0.24 2.40
CA LEU A 262 -12.29 -1.03 2.14
C LEU A 262 -12.40 -1.98 0.94
N LEU A 263 -13.62 -2.39 0.52
CA LEU A 263 -13.79 -3.18 -0.71
C LEU A 263 -13.49 -2.40 -2.01
N VAL A 264 -13.46 -1.07 -1.94
CA VAL A 264 -13.19 -0.22 -3.09
C VAL A 264 -11.69 -0.14 -3.38
N PHE A 265 -10.83 -0.29 -2.37
CA PHE A 265 -9.37 -0.16 -2.54
C PHE A 265 -8.78 -1.08 -3.61
N PRO A 266 -9.10 -2.39 -3.66
CA PRO A 266 -8.62 -3.25 -4.74
C PRO A 266 -9.05 -2.80 -6.13
N LEU A 267 -10.20 -2.09 -6.25
CA LEU A 267 -10.68 -1.55 -7.53
C LEU A 267 -9.89 -0.31 -7.95
N VAL A 268 -9.52 0.55 -7.00
CA VAL A 268 -8.68 1.73 -7.27
C VAL A 268 -7.35 1.30 -7.89
N ASN A 269 -6.68 0.30 -7.30
CA ASN A 269 -5.43 -0.26 -7.83
C ASN A 269 -5.58 -0.80 -9.28
N VAL A 270 -6.78 -1.23 -9.69
CA VAL A 270 -7.02 -1.64 -11.09
C VAL A 270 -7.22 -0.47 -12.02
N ILE A 271 -7.85 0.61 -11.54
CA ILE A 271 -8.02 1.83 -12.31
C ILE A 271 -6.64 2.42 -12.63
N GLU A 272 -5.72 2.43 -11.67
CA GLU A 272 -4.32 2.86 -11.86
C GLU A 272 -3.59 2.01 -12.92
N ILE A 273 -3.75 0.67 -12.87
CA ILE A 273 -3.21 -0.23 -13.90
C ILE A 273 -3.83 0.05 -15.28
N TYR A 274 -5.13 0.36 -15.34
CA TYR A 274 -5.81 0.67 -16.59
C TYR A 274 -5.38 2.04 -17.16
N ARG A 275 -5.10 3.01 -16.29
CA ARG A 275 -4.54 4.32 -16.65
C ARG A 275 -3.09 4.26 -17.10
N GLY A 276 -2.40 3.14 -16.84
CA GLY A 276 -1.00 2.95 -17.20
C GLY A 276 -0.01 3.48 -16.16
N GLU A 277 -0.50 3.88 -14.98
CA GLU A 277 0.31 4.40 -13.86
C GLU A 277 1.14 3.29 -13.19
N MET A 278 0.80 2.01 -13.41
CA MET A 278 1.58 0.86 -12.96
C MET A 278 1.85 -0.17 -14.09
N SER A 279 3.12 -0.39 -14.42
CA SER A 279 3.55 -1.45 -15.34
C SER A 279 3.43 -2.84 -14.68
N VAL A 280 2.63 -3.74 -15.28
CA VAL A 280 2.45 -5.10 -14.78
C VAL A 280 3.41 -6.05 -15.51
N ALA A 281 4.24 -6.78 -14.77
CA ALA A 281 5.10 -7.83 -15.32
C ALA A 281 4.30 -8.85 -16.17
N ALA A 282 4.83 -9.19 -17.35
CA ALA A 282 4.17 -10.04 -18.33
C ALA A 282 3.85 -11.46 -17.81
N SER A 283 2.74 -12.02 -18.32
CA SER A 283 2.24 -13.38 -18.04
C SER A 283 3.16 -14.43 -18.70
N PRO A 284 3.35 -15.62 -18.08
CA PRO A 284 4.40 -16.60 -18.44
C PRO A 284 4.28 -17.29 -19.82
N GLU A 285 3.36 -16.89 -20.70
CA GLU A 285 3.26 -17.49 -22.05
C GLU A 285 4.17 -16.79 -23.08
N ASP A 286 4.61 -15.56 -22.84
CA ASP A 286 5.47 -14.81 -23.77
C ASP A 286 6.98 -15.04 -23.56
N THR A 287 7.37 -15.96 -22.67
CA THR A 287 8.79 -16.31 -22.52
C THR A 287 8.96 -17.82 -22.40
N LYS A 288 9.27 -18.47 -23.52
CA LYS A 288 9.83 -19.84 -23.56
C LYS A 288 11.27 -19.87 -23.01
N SER A 289 11.53 -19.29 -21.83
CA SER A 289 12.81 -19.45 -21.14
C SER A 289 12.62 -20.29 -19.87
N ARG A 290 13.36 -21.38 -19.79
CA ARG A 290 13.53 -22.16 -18.57
C ARG A 290 14.30 -21.31 -17.58
N VAL A 291 13.63 -20.73 -16.60
CA VAL A 291 14.28 -20.13 -15.43
C VAL A 291 14.46 -21.23 -14.39
N TYR A 292 15.72 -21.53 -14.10
CA TYR A 292 16.18 -22.62 -13.23
C TYR A 292 15.91 -22.32 -11.75
N ASP A 293 15.42 -23.32 -11.03
CA ASP A 293 15.51 -23.50 -9.57
C ASP A 293 16.78 -24.33 -9.30
N GLY A 294 17.67 -23.89 -8.41
CA GLY A 294 18.85 -24.69 -8.02
C GLY A 294 19.38 -24.32 -6.64
N GLU A 295 18.83 -24.93 -5.60
CA GLU A 295 19.62 -25.22 -4.40
C GLU A 295 20.47 -26.48 -4.66
N LEU A 296 21.77 -26.35 -4.38
CA LEU A 296 22.84 -27.36 -4.38
C LEU A 296 23.00 -28.23 -5.66
N GLN A 297 23.80 -27.71 -6.61
CA GLN A 297 24.76 -28.53 -7.35
C GLN A 297 25.95 -27.67 -7.80
N SER A 298 27.15 -28.07 -7.37
CA SER A 298 28.43 -27.51 -7.79
C SER A 298 28.80 -28.05 -9.18
N ASP A 299 28.74 -27.19 -10.19
CA ASP A 299 29.25 -27.46 -11.55
C ASP A 299 30.15 -26.28 -11.98
N PRO A 300 31.42 -26.46 -12.42
CA PRO A 300 32.39 -25.36 -12.47
C PRO A 300 32.32 -24.40 -13.66
N HIS A 301 31.28 -24.43 -14.51
CA HIS A 301 31.32 -23.70 -15.81
C HIS A 301 30.08 -22.87 -16.18
N VAL A 302 29.35 -22.29 -15.23
CA VAL A 302 28.26 -21.33 -15.54
C VAL A 302 28.33 -20.09 -14.63
N HIS A 303 28.68 -18.93 -15.18
CA HIS A 303 28.61 -17.64 -14.48
C HIS A 303 27.16 -17.10 -14.50
N SER A 304 26.51 -17.07 -13.34
CA SER A 304 25.20 -16.45 -13.11
C SER A 304 25.33 -15.12 -12.34
N SER A 305 24.58 -14.10 -12.77
CA SER A 305 24.36 -12.85 -12.03
C SER A 305 23.60 -13.14 -10.73
N PHE A 306 24.27 -12.95 -9.61
CA PHE A 306 23.79 -13.21 -8.26
C PHE A 306 23.02 -11.98 -7.73
N GLN A 307 21.81 -12.19 -7.19
CA GLN A 307 21.09 -11.19 -6.38
C GLN A 307 21.53 -11.39 -4.91
N HIS A 308 22.08 -10.37 -4.25
CA HIS A 308 22.54 -10.50 -2.86
C HIS A 308 21.40 -10.50 -1.83
N ASN A 309 21.61 -11.24 -0.74
CA ASN A 309 20.70 -11.40 0.39
C ASN A 309 20.92 -10.24 1.41
N PRO A 310 19.88 -9.71 2.09
CA PRO A 310 19.96 -8.39 2.75
C PRO A 310 20.48 -8.40 4.20
N PHE A 311 21.05 -9.48 4.73
CA PHE A 311 21.41 -9.52 6.17
C PHE A 311 22.85 -9.90 6.54
N PHE A 312 23.66 -10.51 5.67
CA PHE A 312 25.08 -10.77 5.97
C PHE A 312 25.91 -10.78 4.68
N GLY A 313 26.83 -9.83 4.57
CA GLY A 313 27.87 -9.83 3.54
C GLY A 313 29.11 -10.58 4.02
N SER A 314 29.78 -11.28 3.10
CA SER A 314 31.17 -11.72 3.28
C SER A 314 31.89 -11.71 1.94
N GLN A 315 33.06 -11.08 1.97
CA GLN A 315 34.03 -10.92 0.88
C GLN A 315 34.58 -12.28 0.39
N THR A 316 34.96 -12.37 -0.88
CA THR A 316 36.37 -12.41 -1.33
C THR A 316 36.55 -13.01 -2.74
N ASN A 317 37.52 -12.41 -3.44
CA ASN A 317 38.36 -12.89 -4.55
C ASN A 317 37.82 -12.85 -6.00
N LEU A 318 38.65 -12.68 -7.04
CA LEU A 318 39.93 -12.03 -7.36
C LEU A 318 40.27 -12.60 -8.76
N PHE A 319 40.50 -11.76 -9.78
CA PHE A 319 41.10 -12.07 -11.11
C PHE A 319 40.55 -13.21 -12.00
N GLY A 320 40.23 -12.88 -13.26
CA GLY A 320 40.10 -13.87 -14.35
C GLY A 320 39.70 -13.32 -15.71
N LYS A 321 40.69 -13.10 -16.58
CA LYS A 321 40.70 -12.68 -18.00
C LYS A 321 39.68 -13.34 -18.97
N VAL A 322 39.19 -12.51 -19.91
CA VAL A 322 39.24 -12.61 -21.41
C VAL A 322 38.82 -13.94 -22.08
N ASP A 323 37.76 -13.96 -22.90
CA ASP A 323 37.82 -13.86 -24.39
C ASP A 323 36.45 -13.99 -25.09
N GLY A 324 36.36 -13.49 -26.34
CA GLY A 324 35.11 -13.19 -27.04
C GLY A 324 34.41 -14.28 -27.90
N GLN A 325 33.44 -13.78 -28.68
CA GLN A 325 32.75 -14.29 -29.90
C GLN A 325 31.21 -14.21 -29.77
N ILE A 326 30.59 -13.17 -30.33
CA ILE A 326 30.03 -13.13 -31.71
C ILE A 326 29.12 -14.33 -32.03
N HIS A 327 27.80 -14.11 -31.98
CA HIS A 327 26.94 -14.53 -33.09
C HIS A 327 25.72 -13.63 -33.24
N ARG A 328 25.73 -12.89 -34.35
CA ARG A 328 24.62 -12.16 -34.95
C ARG A 328 23.68 -13.18 -35.62
N ARG A 329 22.38 -13.11 -35.37
CA ARG A 329 21.37 -13.72 -36.27
C ARG A 329 20.17 -12.79 -36.37
N LEU A 330 20.06 -12.16 -37.54
CA LEU A 330 18.88 -11.49 -38.06
C LEU A 330 17.76 -12.52 -38.23
N GLU A 331 16.51 -12.14 -37.94
CA GLU A 331 15.46 -11.98 -38.96
C GLU A 331 14.05 -11.79 -38.35
N THR A 332 13.36 -10.80 -38.94
CA THR A 332 11.90 -10.74 -39.24
C THR A 332 10.89 -10.46 -38.12
N GLU A 333 10.44 -9.20 -38.12
CA GLU A 333 9.08 -8.78 -37.72
C GLU A 333 8.00 -9.45 -38.59
N PRO A 334 6.80 -9.65 -38.03
CA PRO A 334 5.63 -9.12 -38.72
C PRO A 334 4.64 -8.39 -37.80
N HIS A 335 4.02 -7.35 -38.39
CA HIS A 335 2.95 -6.49 -37.90
C HIS A 335 1.67 -7.22 -37.39
N PRO A 336 0.82 -6.52 -36.60
CA PRO A 336 -0.18 -7.12 -35.72
C PRO A 336 -1.47 -7.51 -36.44
N ASN A 337 -2.03 -8.65 -36.01
CA ASN A 337 -3.34 -9.13 -36.45
C ASN A 337 -4.45 -8.50 -35.60
N THR A 338 -5.36 -7.81 -36.28
CA THR A 338 -6.55 -7.15 -35.75
C THR A 338 -7.64 -8.18 -35.45
N ASP A 339 -7.71 -8.69 -34.21
CA ASP A 339 -8.86 -9.52 -33.84
C ASP A 339 -9.22 -9.50 -32.34
N ASN A 340 -9.22 -8.31 -31.73
CA ASN A 340 -9.56 -8.16 -30.31
C ASN A 340 -10.52 -7.00 -30.01
N MET A 341 -11.48 -6.76 -30.89
CA MET A 341 -12.50 -5.71 -30.73
C MET A 341 -13.93 -6.22 -30.47
N HIS A 342 -14.20 -7.51 -30.58
CA HIS A 342 -15.57 -8.04 -30.36
C HIS A 342 -15.85 -8.61 -28.96
N GLN A 343 -14.83 -8.92 -28.15
CA GLN A 343 -15.04 -9.42 -26.78
C GLN A 343 -15.10 -8.34 -25.69
N LYS A 344 -14.78 -7.08 -26.06
CA LYS A 344 -14.73 -5.92 -25.16
C LYS A 344 -16.09 -5.26 -24.87
N ARG A 345 -17.17 -5.64 -25.58
CA ARG A 345 -18.47 -4.94 -25.49
C ARG A 345 -19.55 -5.62 -24.63
N VAL A 346 -19.32 -6.83 -24.10
CA VAL A 346 -20.39 -7.59 -23.39
C VAL A 346 -20.11 -7.80 -21.89
N LEU A 347 -18.85 -7.89 -21.45
CA LEU A 347 -18.51 -8.22 -20.06
C LEU A 347 -18.48 -7.02 -19.10
N LEU A 348 -18.12 -5.82 -19.60
CA LEU A 348 -18.13 -4.59 -18.80
C LEU A 348 -19.55 -4.12 -18.41
N PRO A 349 -20.57 -4.16 -19.31
CA PRO A 349 -21.93 -3.83 -18.90
C PRO A 349 -22.53 -4.89 -17.96
N LEU A 350 -22.14 -6.17 -18.03
CA LEU A 350 -22.65 -7.20 -17.10
C LEU A 350 -22.15 -7.02 -15.67
N ALA A 351 -20.88 -6.63 -15.47
CA ALA A 351 -20.33 -6.37 -14.14
C ALA A 351 -20.91 -5.09 -13.53
N VAL A 352 -21.06 -4.02 -14.33
CA VAL A 352 -21.68 -2.77 -13.89
C VAL A 352 -23.17 -2.94 -13.62
N VAL A 353 -23.90 -3.69 -14.47
CA VAL A 353 -25.33 -4.00 -14.24
C VAL A 353 -25.51 -4.89 -13.02
N ALA A 354 -24.61 -5.83 -12.72
CA ALA A 354 -24.69 -6.64 -11.50
C ALA A 354 -24.46 -5.81 -10.23
N VAL A 355 -23.51 -4.87 -10.27
CA VAL A 355 -23.24 -3.95 -9.15
C VAL A 355 -24.38 -2.95 -8.97
N VAL A 356 -24.90 -2.37 -10.06
CA VAL A 356 -26.05 -1.45 -10.02
C VAL A 356 -27.32 -2.19 -9.60
N ALA A 357 -27.56 -3.42 -10.06
CA ALA A 357 -28.70 -4.23 -9.63
C ALA A 357 -28.59 -4.62 -8.14
N LEU A 358 -27.39 -4.90 -7.64
CA LEU A 358 -27.16 -5.16 -6.21
C LEU A 358 -27.39 -3.90 -5.37
N VAL A 359 -26.87 -2.74 -5.81
CA VAL A 359 -27.07 -1.45 -5.14
C VAL A 359 -28.55 -1.05 -5.19
N MET A 360 -29.23 -1.22 -6.33
CA MET A 360 -30.66 -0.94 -6.47
C MET A 360 -31.53 -1.94 -5.70
N ALA A 361 -31.15 -3.21 -5.59
CA ALA A 361 -31.84 -4.17 -4.73
C ALA A 361 -31.69 -3.80 -3.25
N VAL A 362 -30.50 -3.36 -2.83
CA VAL A 362 -30.23 -2.90 -1.45
C VAL A 362 -30.96 -1.58 -1.15
N VAL A 363 -31.02 -0.65 -2.11
CA VAL A 363 -31.77 0.61 -2.00
C VAL A 363 -33.28 0.36 -2.03
N HIS A 364 -33.76 -0.55 -2.88
CA HIS A 364 -35.18 -0.91 -2.96
C HIS A 364 -35.65 -1.66 -1.70
N GLN A 365 -34.79 -2.50 -1.11
CA GLN A 365 -35.06 -3.17 0.16
C GLN A 365 -35.00 -2.22 1.37
N SER A 366 -34.27 -1.10 1.25
CA SER A 366 -34.17 -0.04 2.27
C SER A 366 -35.28 1.02 2.16
N LEU A 367 -35.88 1.21 0.98
CA LEU A 367 -36.95 2.18 0.74
C LEU A 367 -38.35 1.68 1.13
N HIS A 368 -38.51 0.40 1.49
CA HIS A 368 -39.83 -0.20 1.79
C HIS A 368 -40.20 -0.22 3.28
N ARG A 369 -39.46 0.48 4.15
CA ARG A 369 -39.84 0.70 5.56
C ARG A 369 -39.97 2.19 5.87
N ASP A 370 -41.22 2.60 6.06
CA ASP A 370 -41.68 3.95 6.37
C ASP A 370 -40.83 4.69 7.40
N ALA A 371 -40.31 5.86 7.03
CA ALA A 371 -39.89 6.91 7.97
C ALA A 371 -39.80 8.30 7.29
N THR A 372 -40.79 8.69 6.49
CA THR A 372 -40.87 10.03 5.86
C THR A 372 -41.43 11.13 6.79
N HIS A 373 -41.56 10.91 8.10
CA HIS A 373 -42.17 11.90 9.00
C HIS A 373 -41.39 12.26 10.27
N VAL A 374 -40.06 12.13 10.27
CA VAL A 374 -39.23 12.57 11.42
C VAL A 374 -38.08 13.51 11.03
N PHE A 375 -37.74 13.62 9.75
CA PHE A 375 -36.55 14.37 9.32
C PHE A 375 -36.76 15.89 9.19
N HIS A 376 -38.01 16.38 9.15
CA HIS A 376 -38.30 17.80 8.94
C HIS A 376 -38.46 18.63 10.23
N SER A 377 -38.58 18.03 11.42
CA SER A 377 -38.79 18.77 12.67
C SER A 377 -37.53 18.96 13.53
N LYS A 378 -36.41 18.31 13.19
CA LYS A 378 -35.14 18.45 13.94
C LYS A 378 -34.13 19.40 13.31
N LEU A 379 -34.33 19.86 12.08
CA LEU A 379 -33.43 20.81 11.42
C LEU A 379 -33.66 22.27 11.84
N SER A 380 -34.83 22.62 12.38
CA SER A 380 -35.11 24.00 12.82
C SER A 380 -34.72 24.30 14.28
N SER A 381 -34.36 23.28 15.07
CA SER A 381 -33.91 23.46 16.46
C SER A 381 -32.38 23.54 16.61
N PHE A 382 -31.62 23.35 15.53
CA PHE A 382 -30.15 23.34 15.58
C PHE A 382 -29.51 24.72 15.32
N HIS A 383 -30.31 25.75 15.03
CA HIS A 383 -29.82 27.08 14.65
C HIS A 383 -29.98 28.17 15.74
N SER A 384 -30.39 27.82 16.96
CA SER A 384 -30.59 28.80 18.06
C SER A 384 -29.88 28.46 19.37
N GLY A 385 -28.76 27.71 19.30
CA GLY A 385 -28.04 27.22 20.48
C GLY A 385 -26.52 27.35 20.44
N LEU A 386 -25.94 28.17 19.56
CA LEU A 386 -24.51 28.49 19.56
C LEU A 386 -24.28 29.83 20.28
N GLY A 387 -24.62 29.84 21.56
CA GLY A 387 -24.25 30.90 22.49
C GLY A 387 -23.02 30.48 23.30
N LYS A 388 -21.88 31.14 23.02
CA LYS A 388 -20.69 31.33 23.86
C LYS A 388 -20.27 30.15 24.77
N LEU A 389 -19.28 29.39 24.32
CA LEU A 389 -18.32 28.72 25.21
C LEU A 389 -16.93 29.36 25.06
N PRO A 390 -16.12 29.39 26.14
CA PRO A 390 -14.94 30.24 26.23
C PRO A 390 -13.79 29.69 25.37
N SER A 391 -13.09 30.61 24.70
CA SER A 391 -11.89 30.34 23.92
C SER A 391 -10.73 29.90 24.82
N SER A 392 -10.53 28.59 24.93
CA SER A 392 -9.19 28.04 25.20
C SER A 392 -8.44 27.98 23.87
N GLY A 393 -7.38 28.77 23.73
CA GLY A 393 -6.60 28.89 22.50
C GLY A 393 -6.14 27.53 21.98
N ILE A 394 -6.70 27.11 20.85
CA ILE A 394 -6.14 26.04 20.04
C ILE A 394 -4.88 26.64 19.42
N VAL A 395 -3.71 26.23 19.91
CA VAL A 395 -2.47 26.43 19.16
C VAL A 395 -2.60 25.56 17.92
N SER A 396 -2.94 26.18 16.78
CA SER A 396 -2.93 25.52 15.48
C SER A 396 -1.51 25.02 15.21
N ARG A 397 -1.34 23.71 14.98
CA ARG A 397 -0.06 23.19 14.49
C ARG A 397 0.28 23.87 13.16
N PRO A 398 1.56 24.23 12.89
CA PRO A 398 1.94 24.77 11.60
C PRO A 398 1.63 23.74 10.49
N PRO A 399 1.29 24.19 9.27
CA PRO A 399 0.99 23.29 8.18
C PRO A 399 2.23 22.47 7.77
N SER A 400 2.02 21.22 7.36
CA SER A 400 3.09 20.37 6.81
C SER A 400 3.53 20.87 5.44
N PHE A 401 4.70 20.43 4.95
CA PHE A 401 5.18 20.81 3.63
C PHE A 401 4.15 20.44 2.55
N GLU A 402 3.61 19.21 2.63
CA GLU A 402 2.57 18.72 1.72
C GLU A 402 1.35 19.65 1.64
N GLN A 403 0.88 20.17 2.78
CA GLN A 403 -0.30 21.04 2.80
C GLN A 403 -0.03 22.38 2.11
N VAL A 404 1.16 22.94 2.32
CA VAL A 404 1.57 24.20 1.68
C VAL A 404 1.83 23.98 0.19
N ALA A 405 2.51 22.91 -0.18
CA ALA A 405 2.82 22.56 -1.56
C ALA A 405 1.54 22.28 -2.39
N LEU A 406 0.58 21.54 -1.83
CA LEU A 406 -0.72 21.30 -2.48
C LEU A 406 -1.53 22.58 -2.67
N LYS A 407 -1.43 23.53 -1.75
CA LYS A 407 -2.11 24.84 -1.85
C LYS A 407 -1.62 25.64 -3.05
N TYR A 408 -0.31 25.58 -3.35
CA TYR A 408 0.29 26.30 -4.47
C TYR A 408 0.44 25.44 -5.74
N GLY A 409 0.10 24.16 -5.67
CA GLY A 409 -0.03 23.28 -6.84
C GLY A 409 1.31 22.86 -7.46
N THR A 410 2.40 22.84 -6.69
CA THR A 410 3.70 22.35 -7.21
C THR A 410 3.66 20.83 -7.45
N ASP A 411 4.29 20.40 -8.53
CA ASP A 411 4.60 19.01 -8.88
C ASP A 411 5.39 18.24 -7.82
N LYS A 412 6.15 18.92 -6.94
CA LYS A 412 6.84 18.29 -5.79
C LYS A 412 5.96 17.37 -4.95
N VAL A 413 4.64 17.60 -4.93
CA VAL A 413 3.63 16.74 -4.27
C VAL A 413 2.47 16.31 -5.17
N THR A 414 2.27 16.95 -6.34
CA THR A 414 1.18 16.60 -7.27
C THR A 414 1.60 15.60 -8.35
N GLY A 415 2.88 15.59 -8.72
CA GLY A 415 3.50 14.61 -9.63
C GLY A 415 4.53 13.70 -8.93
N HIS A 416 5.13 14.18 -7.84
CA HIS A 416 6.15 13.50 -7.06
C HIS A 416 5.75 13.35 -5.59
N ASN A 417 6.62 12.71 -4.79
CA ASN A 417 6.42 12.53 -3.35
C ASN A 417 7.60 13.12 -2.55
N TYR A 418 8.03 14.34 -2.88
CA TYR A 418 9.21 14.95 -2.27
C TYR A 418 8.95 15.50 -0.85
N GLN A 419 7.69 15.58 -0.42
CA GLN A 419 7.31 16.04 0.92
C GLN A 419 8.02 15.29 2.04
N ASP A 420 8.26 13.98 1.87
CA ASP A 420 8.93 13.17 2.90
C ASP A 420 10.37 13.61 3.11
N MET A 421 11.08 13.94 2.03
CA MET A 421 12.45 14.44 2.08
C MET A 421 12.50 15.86 2.62
N TYR A 422 11.60 16.73 2.15
CA TYR A 422 11.54 18.12 2.62
C TYR A 422 11.14 18.24 4.08
N ASP A 423 10.09 17.56 4.53
CA ASP A 423 9.70 17.58 5.95
C ASP A 423 10.81 17.02 6.84
N LYS A 424 11.55 15.99 6.40
CA LYS A 424 12.67 15.43 7.17
C LYS A 424 13.79 16.45 7.43
N TYR A 425 14.15 17.24 6.42
CA TYR A 425 15.32 18.13 6.48
C TYR A 425 14.98 19.58 6.84
N LEU A 426 13.82 20.07 6.43
CA LEU A 426 13.43 21.47 6.57
C LEU A 426 12.56 21.74 7.80
N GLU A 427 11.68 20.82 8.22
CA GLU A 427 10.82 21.01 9.39
C GLU A 427 11.63 21.41 10.65
N PRO A 428 12.79 20.79 10.97
CA PRO A 428 13.57 21.17 12.14
C PRO A 428 14.16 22.59 12.08
N ILE A 429 14.31 23.16 10.88
CA ILE A 429 14.96 24.45 10.65
C ILE A 429 14.00 25.53 10.13
N ARG A 430 12.72 25.22 9.91
CA ARG A 430 11.76 26.08 9.19
C ARG A 430 11.57 27.48 9.76
N HIS A 431 11.77 27.66 11.06
CA HIS A 431 11.63 28.94 11.75
C HIS A 431 12.96 29.69 11.95
N SER A 432 14.06 29.13 11.46
CA SER A 432 15.36 29.79 11.48
C SER A 432 15.46 30.76 10.29
N PRO A 433 16.25 31.83 10.38
CA PRO A 433 16.69 32.57 9.20
C PRO A 433 17.50 31.63 8.31
N LEU A 434 17.08 31.45 7.05
CA LEU A 434 17.72 30.52 6.12
C LEU A 434 18.02 31.24 4.82
N LYS A 435 19.22 31.04 4.27
CA LYS A 435 19.57 31.44 2.91
C LYS A 435 19.40 30.24 1.99
N MET A 436 18.48 30.32 1.04
CA MET A 436 18.10 29.21 0.18
C MET A 436 18.26 29.57 -1.30
N LEU A 437 18.77 28.63 -2.08
CA LEU A 437 18.79 28.71 -3.55
C LEU A 437 17.95 27.57 -4.14
N GLU A 438 17.08 27.88 -5.10
CA GLU A 438 16.48 26.89 -6.01
C GLU A 438 16.93 27.19 -7.45
N ILE A 439 17.39 26.16 -8.16
CA ILE A 439 17.66 26.24 -9.60
C ILE A 439 16.40 25.80 -10.31
N GLY A 440 15.87 26.64 -11.20
CA GLY A 440 14.60 26.44 -11.88
C GLY A 440 13.47 27.24 -11.22
N LEU A 441 12.92 28.23 -11.93
CA LEU A 441 11.70 28.95 -11.52
C LEU A 441 10.42 28.27 -12.06
N GLY A 442 10.58 27.30 -12.97
CA GLY A 442 9.49 26.62 -13.68
C GLY A 442 9.07 27.36 -14.96
N CYS A 443 9.95 28.14 -15.58
CA CYS A 443 9.63 28.89 -16.79
C CYS A 443 9.42 28.01 -18.04
N ASN A 444 9.98 26.80 -18.05
CA ASN A 444 9.67 25.75 -19.02
C ASN A 444 8.25 25.16 -18.86
N MET A 445 7.57 25.45 -17.74
CA MET A 445 6.18 25.05 -17.45
C MET A 445 5.18 26.19 -17.79
N ALA A 446 5.53 27.03 -18.76
CA ALA A 446 4.71 28.17 -19.18
C ALA A 446 3.31 27.76 -19.68
N ALA A 447 2.35 28.66 -19.44
CA ALA A 447 0.88 28.54 -19.56
C ALA A 447 0.29 27.96 -20.87
N ASP A 448 1.12 27.69 -21.87
CA ASP A 448 0.72 27.25 -23.20
C ASP A 448 0.78 25.71 -23.35
N SER A 449 1.27 24.99 -22.34
CA SER A 449 1.20 23.53 -22.25
C SER A 449 -0.07 23.09 -21.51
N LEU A 450 -0.65 21.95 -21.91
CA LEU A 450 -1.96 21.45 -21.44
C LEU A 450 -1.99 21.12 -19.92
N GLU A 451 -0.85 21.23 -19.23
CA GLU A 451 -0.61 20.86 -17.83
C GLU A 451 0.02 22.01 -17.00
N ALA A 452 0.08 23.24 -17.53
CA ALA A 452 0.83 24.35 -16.89
C ALA A 452 0.05 25.08 -15.78
N TYR A 453 0.62 25.13 -14.56
CA TYR A 453 0.24 26.08 -13.49
C TYR A 453 1.09 27.36 -13.48
N GLY A 454 2.03 27.50 -14.41
CA GLY A 454 2.93 28.65 -14.55
C GLY A 454 4.13 28.62 -13.59
N PRO A 455 5.16 29.47 -13.83
CA PRO A 455 6.34 29.55 -12.97
C PRO A 455 5.98 30.04 -11.55
N GLY A 456 6.74 29.59 -10.55
CA GLY A 456 6.67 30.13 -9.19
C GLY A 456 5.80 29.35 -8.18
N ALA A 457 5.27 28.17 -8.51
CA ALA A 457 4.56 27.36 -7.51
C ALA A 457 5.46 26.97 -6.32
N SER A 458 6.73 26.60 -6.58
CA SER A 458 7.73 26.37 -5.54
C SER A 458 8.07 27.65 -4.77
N TYR A 459 8.18 28.79 -5.46
CA TYR A 459 8.41 30.11 -4.84
C TYR A 459 7.39 30.43 -3.73
N TYR A 460 6.09 30.32 -4.03
CA TYR A 460 5.07 30.55 -3.02
C TYR A 460 5.09 29.51 -1.90
N THR A 461 5.44 28.26 -2.24
CA THR A 461 5.59 27.18 -1.26
C THR A 461 6.70 27.49 -0.26
N TRP A 462 7.86 27.92 -0.73
CA TRP A 462 9.00 28.25 0.13
C TRP A 462 8.72 29.43 1.05
N LEU A 463 8.10 30.51 0.54
CA LEU A 463 7.79 31.69 1.35
C LEU A 463 6.80 31.40 2.48
N GLU A 464 5.83 30.51 2.27
CA GLU A 464 4.87 30.13 3.30
C GLU A 464 5.45 29.08 4.26
N TYR A 465 6.20 28.10 3.75
CA TYR A 465 6.73 27.02 4.58
C TYR A 465 7.91 27.48 5.44
N LEU A 466 8.77 28.36 4.90
CA LEU A 466 9.97 28.93 5.52
C LEU A 466 9.79 30.45 5.70
N PRO A 467 9.09 30.92 6.75
CA PRO A 467 8.70 32.33 6.92
C PRO A 467 9.87 33.32 7.07
N SER A 468 11.11 32.84 7.22
CA SER A 468 12.32 33.68 7.36
C SER A 468 13.39 33.32 6.33
N VAL A 469 12.96 32.83 5.16
CA VAL A 469 13.86 32.50 4.05
C VAL A 469 14.31 33.76 3.30
N ASP A 470 15.60 33.83 3.02
CA ASP A 470 16.24 34.69 2.03
C ASP A 470 16.43 33.84 0.76
N LEU A 471 15.54 34.04 -0.22
CA LEU A 471 15.33 33.11 -1.32
C LEU A 471 15.99 33.59 -2.62
N TYR A 472 16.76 32.71 -3.23
CA TYR A 472 17.48 32.93 -4.48
C TYR A 472 17.00 31.95 -5.54
N TYR A 473 16.96 32.40 -6.79
CA TYR A 473 16.68 31.57 -7.96
C TYR A 473 17.76 31.71 -9.03
N ILE A 474 18.02 30.61 -9.74
CA ILE A 474 18.68 30.63 -11.06
C ILE A 474 17.65 30.18 -12.09
N GLU A 475 17.39 31.01 -13.11
CA GLU A 475 16.49 30.69 -14.22
C GLU A 475 17.18 30.92 -15.57
N SER A 476 17.08 29.94 -16.46
CA SER A 476 17.71 29.98 -17.79
C SER A 476 16.95 30.86 -18.79
N ASP A 477 15.61 30.94 -18.69
CA ASP A 477 14.79 31.79 -19.53
C ASP A 477 14.71 33.22 -18.97
N ALA A 478 15.60 34.08 -19.46
CA ALA A 478 15.66 35.47 -19.06
C ALA A 478 14.39 36.27 -19.40
N ALA A 479 13.68 35.93 -20.49
CA ALA A 479 12.46 36.62 -20.87
C ALA A 479 11.31 36.26 -19.92
N CYS A 480 11.21 34.98 -19.55
CA CYS A 480 10.24 34.53 -18.55
C CYS A 480 10.55 35.09 -17.16
N ALA A 481 11.81 35.02 -16.69
CA ALA A 481 12.21 35.60 -15.41
C ALA A 481 11.88 37.10 -15.33
N ALA A 482 12.12 37.86 -16.41
CA ALA A 482 11.74 39.27 -16.48
C ALA A 482 10.22 39.48 -16.47
N LYS A 483 9.46 38.61 -17.15
CA LYS A 483 7.99 38.67 -17.19
C LYS A 483 7.37 38.47 -15.80
N TYR A 484 7.93 37.58 -14.98
CA TYR A 484 7.42 37.24 -13.64
C TYR A 484 8.12 37.97 -12.49
N GLY A 485 8.98 38.94 -12.80
CA GLY A 485 9.81 39.62 -11.79
C GLY A 485 9.02 40.39 -10.74
N HIS A 486 7.78 40.81 -11.03
CA HIS A 486 6.91 41.46 -10.04
C HIS A 486 6.25 40.44 -9.10
N GLU A 487 5.89 39.26 -9.63
CA GLU A 487 5.33 38.15 -8.87
C GLU A 487 6.34 37.49 -7.93
N THR A 488 7.64 37.53 -8.29
CA THR A 488 8.75 36.98 -7.50
C THR A 488 9.53 38.03 -6.71
N ALA A 489 8.92 39.17 -6.38
CA ALA A 489 9.62 40.32 -5.77
C ALA A 489 10.30 40.04 -4.42
N ASN A 490 9.89 38.99 -3.70
CA ASN A 490 10.53 38.55 -2.44
C ASN A 490 11.63 37.49 -2.66
N ALA A 491 12.16 37.36 -3.87
CA ALA A 491 13.32 36.51 -4.16
C ALA A 491 14.32 37.22 -5.07
N HIS A 492 15.58 36.81 -4.97
CA HIS A 492 16.67 37.25 -5.82
C HIS A 492 16.79 36.32 -7.03
N VAL A 493 16.30 36.74 -8.20
CA VAL A 493 16.32 35.93 -9.43
C VAL A 493 17.52 36.29 -10.30
N PHE A 494 18.38 35.31 -10.56
CA PHE A 494 19.52 35.41 -11.47
C PHE A 494 19.23 34.68 -12.77
N THR A 495 19.56 35.32 -13.90
CA THR A 495 19.33 34.73 -15.22
C THR A 495 20.61 34.11 -15.78
N GLY A 496 20.58 32.81 -16.06
CA GLY A 496 21.73 32.08 -16.58
C GLY A 496 21.53 30.57 -16.64
N ASP A 497 22.37 29.88 -17.43
CA ASP A 497 22.33 28.43 -17.59
C ASP A 497 23.14 27.74 -16.48
N GLN A 498 22.53 26.80 -15.77
CA GLN A 498 23.23 25.98 -14.76
C GLN A 498 24.32 25.08 -15.34
N ALA A 499 24.35 24.85 -16.66
CA ALA A 499 25.46 24.17 -17.34
C ALA A 499 26.63 25.09 -17.70
N ASP A 500 26.52 26.41 -17.48
CA ASP A 500 27.62 27.36 -17.66
C ASP A 500 28.39 27.56 -16.35
N ALA A 501 29.53 26.88 -16.24
CA ALA A 501 30.46 27.00 -15.12
C ALA A 501 30.90 28.46 -14.86
N SER A 502 31.08 29.28 -15.90
CA SER A 502 31.51 30.67 -15.75
C SER A 502 30.42 31.53 -15.12
N PHE A 503 29.16 31.29 -15.50
CA PHE A 503 28.01 31.90 -14.85
C PHE A 503 27.91 31.48 -13.38
N LEU A 504 27.96 30.18 -13.10
CA LEU A 504 27.86 29.67 -11.71
C LEU A 504 28.99 30.19 -10.82
N MET A 505 30.21 30.31 -11.35
CA MET A 505 31.34 30.89 -10.61
C MET A 505 31.10 32.36 -10.27
N ARG A 506 30.56 33.16 -11.20
CA ARG A 506 30.21 34.57 -10.95
C ARG A 506 29.07 34.68 -9.94
N PHE A 507 28.01 33.89 -10.13
CA PHE A 507 26.88 33.81 -9.19
C PHE A 507 27.38 33.46 -7.79
N ALA A 508 28.13 32.37 -7.63
CA ALA A 508 28.68 31.94 -6.35
C ALA A 508 29.58 33.01 -5.72
N ALA A 509 30.42 33.68 -6.51
CA ALA A 509 31.30 34.74 -6.04
C ALA A 509 30.55 36.01 -5.63
N GLU A 510 29.36 36.27 -6.18
CA GLU A 510 28.49 37.39 -5.82
C GLU A 510 27.67 37.05 -4.58
N THR A 511 26.95 35.92 -4.59
CA THR A 511 25.97 35.60 -3.56
C THR A 511 26.59 35.04 -2.28
N ALA A 512 27.77 34.43 -2.33
CA ALA A 512 28.42 33.87 -1.14
C ALA A 512 29.20 34.91 -0.31
N GLN A 513 29.32 36.16 -0.77
CA GLN A 513 30.01 37.23 -0.02
C GLN A 513 29.34 37.51 1.32
N ASP A 514 28.01 37.54 1.32
CA ASP A 514 27.18 37.85 2.51
C ASP A 514 26.74 36.59 3.27
N GLY A 515 27.38 35.46 3.01
CA GLY A 515 27.11 34.19 3.68
C GLY A 515 26.77 33.05 2.73
N GLN A 516 27.14 31.85 3.16
CA GLN A 516 26.88 30.58 2.48
C GLN A 516 25.40 30.16 2.58
N PHE A 517 24.95 29.33 1.65
CA PHE A 517 23.58 28.81 1.61
C PHE A 517 23.34 27.72 2.65
N ASP A 518 22.21 27.79 3.35
CA ASP A 518 21.68 26.74 4.21
C ASP A 518 21.20 25.54 3.39
N VAL A 519 20.50 25.85 2.29
CA VAL A 519 19.81 24.90 1.42
C VAL A 519 20.05 25.30 -0.03
N ILE A 520 20.47 24.35 -0.85
CA ILE A 520 20.43 24.49 -2.31
C ILE A 520 19.55 23.36 -2.87
N VAL A 521 18.64 23.68 -3.78
CA VAL A 521 17.78 22.74 -4.50
C VAL A 521 18.08 22.85 -5.98
N ASP A 522 18.44 21.73 -6.63
CA ASP A 522 18.58 21.62 -8.08
C ASP A 522 17.33 20.96 -8.67
N ASP A 523 16.42 21.81 -9.17
CA ASP A 523 15.16 21.46 -9.83
C ASP A 523 15.08 22.13 -11.22
N GLY A 524 16.22 22.11 -11.93
CA GLY A 524 16.42 22.89 -13.15
C GLY A 524 16.13 22.12 -14.45
N GLY A 525 17.12 21.99 -15.32
CA GLY A 525 16.93 21.34 -16.64
C GLY A 525 17.10 19.80 -16.64
N HIS A 526 17.59 19.24 -15.52
CA HIS A 526 17.78 17.81 -15.26
C HIS A 526 18.69 17.03 -16.23
N THR A 527 19.38 17.67 -17.18
CA THR A 527 20.39 16.96 -17.97
C THR A 527 21.59 16.61 -17.08
N MET A 528 22.27 15.50 -17.37
CA MET A 528 23.42 15.06 -16.57
C MET A 528 24.53 16.11 -16.53
N LYS A 529 24.73 16.85 -17.64
CA LYS A 529 25.67 17.96 -17.68
C LYS A 529 25.25 19.08 -16.72
N GLN A 530 23.97 19.45 -16.73
CA GLN A 530 23.43 20.51 -15.89
C GLN A 530 23.60 20.18 -14.41
N GLN A 531 23.06 19.05 -13.95
CA GLN A 531 23.10 18.63 -12.54
C GLN A 531 24.52 18.41 -12.01
N LEU A 532 25.42 17.84 -12.82
CA LEU A 532 26.82 17.67 -12.40
C LEU A 532 27.56 19.00 -12.34
N THR A 533 27.30 19.93 -13.27
CA THR A 533 27.97 21.22 -13.32
C THR A 533 27.54 22.11 -12.15
N SER A 534 26.23 22.19 -11.88
CA SER A 534 25.65 22.90 -10.74
C SER A 534 26.18 22.35 -9.41
N LEU A 535 26.14 21.03 -9.21
CA LEU A 535 26.64 20.40 -7.99
C LEU A 535 28.11 20.76 -7.74
N MET A 536 28.96 20.62 -8.75
CA MET A 536 30.41 20.87 -8.60
C MET A 536 30.76 22.33 -8.29
N HIS A 537 30.01 23.30 -8.82
CA HIS A 537 30.33 24.73 -8.65
C HIS A 537 29.59 25.37 -7.47
N LEU A 538 28.43 24.83 -7.08
CA LEU A 538 27.61 25.38 -6.00
C LEU A 538 27.81 24.65 -4.66
N TRP A 539 28.29 23.39 -4.65
CA TRP A 539 28.60 22.71 -3.39
C TRP A 539 29.54 23.49 -2.44
N PRO A 540 30.57 24.20 -2.92
CA PRO A 540 31.42 25.03 -2.07
C PRO A 540 30.66 26.16 -1.34
N THR A 541 29.54 26.63 -1.89
CA THR A 541 28.74 27.71 -1.30
C THR A 541 27.71 27.21 -0.28
N VAL A 542 27.50 25.90 -0.16
CA VAL A 542 26.71 25.31 0.94
C VAL A 542 27.49 25.48 2.24
N ARG A 543 26.83 25.93 3.31
CA ARG A 543 27.48 26.10 4.61
C ARG A 543 27.75 24.75 5.30
N PRO A 544 28.73 24.67 6.23
CA PRO A 544 28.86 23.51 7.10
C PRO A 544 27.53 23.16 7.81
N GLY A 545 27.11 21.90 7.71
CA GLY A 545 25.83 21.42 8.21
C GLY A 545 24.60 21.75 7.35
N GLY A 546 24.76 22.51 6.27
CA GLY A 546 23.72 22.75 5.26
C GLY A 546 23.50 21.54 4.35
N ILE A 547 22.56 21.68 3.42
CA ILE A 547 22.13 20.61 2.51
C ILE A 547 22.11 21.05 1.05
N TYR A 548 22.33 20.08 0.16
CA TYR A 548 22.15 20.20 -1.28
C TYR A 548 21.17 19.11 -1.73
N VAL A 549 20.04 19.51 -2.29
CA VAL A 549 18.97 18.62 -2.77
C VAL A 549 19.04 18.58 -4.29
N ILE A 550 18.93 17.39 -4.88
CA ILE A 550 18.89 17.17 -6.33
C ILE A 550 17.59 16.43 -6.63
N GLU A 551 16.70 17.05 -7.41
CA GLU A 551 15.43 16.47 -7.87
C GLU A 551 15.57 15.80 -9.24
N ASP A 552 14.52 15.09 -9.65
CA ASP A 552 14.39 14.38 -10.92
C ASP A 552 15.57 13.46 -11.34
N LEU A 553 16.08 12.69 -10.39
CA LEU A 553 17.22 11.79 -10.63
C LEU A 553 16.91 10.59 -11.54
N GLN A 554 15.63 10.26 -11.80
CA GLN A 554 15.22 9.28 -12.81
C GLN A 554 15.73 9.65 -14.21
N THR A 555 15.99 10.93 -14.49
CA THR A 555 16.61 11.39 -15.74
C THR A 555 18.02 10.82 -15.94
N SER A 556 18.70 10.37 -14.88
CA SER A 556 19.96 9.61 -14.96
C SER A 556 19.85 8.31 -15.75
N TYR A 557 18.62 7.82 -16.00
CA TYR A 557 18.34 6.62 -16.79
C TYR A 557 17.62 6.95 -18.11
N GLN A 558 17.56 8.22 -18.51
CA GLN A 558 16.91 8.64 -19.75
C GLN A 558 17.93 9.20 -20.74
N GLU A 559 18.01 8.60 -21.93
CA GLU A 559 19.02 8.97 -22.92
C GLU A 559 18.90 10.43 -23.41
N GLY A 560 17.67 10.96 -23.50
CA GLY A 560 17.43 12.36 -23.87
C GLY A 560 18.05 13.40 -22.93
N TYR A 561 18.32 13.02 -21.67
CA TYR A 561 18.95 13.86 -20.66
C TYR A 561 20.46 13.57 -20.51
N GLY A 562 21.02 12.70 -21.35
CA GLY A 562 22.39 12.20 -21.23
C GLY A 562 22.53 11.02 -20.25
N GLY A 563 21.43 10.43 -19.82
CA GLY A 563 21.37 9.28 -18.90
C GLY A 563 21.79 7.95 -19.53
N ASP A 564 21.91 6.93 -18.67
CA ASP A 564 22.28 5.54 -19.02
C ASP A 564 21.14 4.57 -18.67
N PRO A 565 20.21 4.30 -19.61
CA PRO A 565 19.01 3.48 -19.35
C PRO A 565 19.29 2.06 -18.88
N MET A 566 20.42 1.49 -19.30
CA MET A 566 20.78 0.11 -18.98
C MET A 566 21.75 0.00 -17.81
N THR A 567 22.29 1.13 -17.31
CA THR A 567 23.32 1.21 -16.26
C THR A 567 24.65 0.51 -16.58
N THR A 568 24.81 0.05 -17.82
CA THR A 568 25.98 -0.75 -18.26
C THR A 568 27.05 0.08 -18.95
N ASP A 569 26.76 1.32 -19.33
CA ASP A 569 27.69 2.12 -20.12
C ASP A 569 28.70 2.83 -19.20
N GLY A 570 29.90 2.25 -19.06
CA GLY A 570 30.97 2.83 -18.26
C GLY A 570 31.46 4.21 -18.73
N ALA A 571 31.16 4.62 -19.96
CA ALA A 571 31.55 5.93 -20.49
C ALA A 571 30.56 7.05 -20.12
N LYS A 572 29.31 6.71 -19.78
CA LYS A 572 28.30 7.70 -19.38
C LYS A 572 28.49 8.10 -17.92
N HIS A 573 28.77 9.38 -17.69
CA HIS A 573 28.80 10.01 -16.38
C HIS A 573 27.44 10.60 -16.04
N THR A 574 26.64 9.84 -15.28
CA THR A 574 25.31 10.28 -14.83
C THR A 574 25.38 10.81 -13.40
N THR A 575 24.38 11.62 -13.00
CA THR A 575 24.27 12.16 -11.64
C THR A 575 24.25 11.03 -10.62
N ILE A 576 23.45 9.98 -10.82
CA ILE A 576 23.44 8.81 -9.93
C ILE A 576 24.80 8.12 -9.83
N LYS A 577 25.54 7.94 -10.94
CA LYS A 577 26.89 7.34 -10.88
C LYS A 577 27.85 8.21 -10.07
N HIS A 578 27.74 9.53 -10.19
CA HIS A 578 28.52 10.46 -9.39
C HIS A 578 28.17 10.36 -7.89
N LEU A 579 26.89 10.26 -7.53
CA LEU A 579 26.46 10.05 -6.16
C LEU A 579 26.98 8.72 -5.59
N PHE A 580 26.98 7.63 -6.37
CA PHE A 580 27.58 6.37 -5.94
C PHE A 580 29.09 6.50 -5.68
N GLN A 581 29.81 7.25 -6.51
CA GLN A 581 31.23 7.52 -6.27
C GLN A 581 31.46 8.32 -4.97
N ILE A 582 30.58 9.28 -4.65
CA ILE A 582 30.63 10.01 -3.37
C ILE A 582 30.39 9.05 -2.20
N VAL A 583 29.41 8.15 -2.29
CA VAL A 583 29.15 7.14 -1.25
C VAL A 583 30.35 6.20 -1.08
N ASP A 584 30.93 5.71 -2.18
CA ASP A 584 32.14 4.87 -2.16
C ASP A 584 33.31 5.60 -1.49
N ASP A 585 33.52 6.87 -1.80
CA ASP A 585 34.56 7.71 -1.20
C ASP A 585 34.34 7.85 0.32
N ILE A 586 33.13 8.15 0.76
CA ILE A 586 32.76 8.24 2.20
C ILE A 586 33.07 6.92 2.92
N MET A 587 32.65 5.79 2.34
CA MET A 587 32.82 4.47 2.98
C MET A 587 34.27 4.00 3.01
N THR A 588 35.04 4.34 1.97
CA THR A 588 36.45 3.94 1.87
C THR A 588 37.42 4.94 2.49
N GLY A 589 36.94 6.13 2.88
CA GLY A 589 37.80 7.24 3.29
C GLY A 589 38.67 7.79 2.15
N ARG A 590 38.30 7.51 0.89
CA ARG A 590 38.96 8.07 -0.29
C ARG A 590 38.39 9.44 -0.60
N ASN A 591 39.18 10.26 -1.29
CA ASN A 591 38.77 11.57 -1.77
C ASN A 591 39.01 11.64 -3.28
N SER A 592 38.41 10.70 -4.02
CA SER A 592 38.57 10.65 -5.47
C SER A 592 37.86 11.81 -6.15
N LEU A 593 36.76 12.30 -5.56
CA LEU A 593 36.09 13.54 -5.95
C LEU A 593 36.38 14.67 -4.95
N PRO A 594 36.54 15.93 -5.41
CA PRO A 594 36.74 17.07 -4.51
C PRO A 594 35.62 17.25 -3.47
N ILE A 595 34.36 17.02 -3.89
CA ILE A 595 33.16 17.10 -3.06
C ILE A 595 33.14 16.06 -1.93
N SER A 596 33.77 14.89 -2.11
CA SER A 596 33.74 13.82 -1.10
C SER A 596 34.40 14.19 0.22
N ARG A 597 35.25 15.23 0.24
CA ARG A 597 36.01 15.64 1.44
C ARG A 597 35.14 16.20 2.56
N ASP A 598 34.03 16.82 2.19
CA ASP A 598 33.16 17.54 3.11
C ASP A 598 31.68 17.12 2.99
N VAL A 599 31.37 16.03 2.28
CA VAL A 599 30.05 15.37 2.38
C VAL A 599 30.02 14.48 3.63
N LEU A 600 29.02 14.71 4.48
CA LEU A 600 28.75 13.91 5.67
C LEU A 600 27.88 12.69 5.37
N SER A 601 26.84 12.88 4.55
CA SER A 601 25.89 11.83 4.21
C SER A 601 25.20 12.13 2.89
N VAL A 602 24.85 11.06 2.17
CA VAL A 602 23.95 11.09 1.02
C VAL A 602 22.69 10.31 1.41
N ASP A 603 21.52 10.91 1.26
CA ASP A 603 20.23 10.30 1.53
C ASP A 603 19.34 10.39 0.30
N CYS A 604 18.76 9.28 -0.15
CA CYS A 604 18.05 9.22 -1.42
C CYS A 604 16.68 8.55 -1.25
N MET A 605 15.68 9.14 -1.90
CA MET A 605 14.35 8.57 -2.13
C MET A 605 14.13 8.42 -3.63
N LEU A 606 12.94 7.97 -4.03
CA LEU A 606 12.57 7.92 -5.43
C LEU A 606 12.73 9.32 -6.04
N GLU A 607 13.60 9.43 -7.06
CA GLU A 607 13.80 10.64 -7.88
C GLU A 607 14.49 11.82 -7.19
N ILE A 608 14.84 11.73 -5.90
CA ILE A 608 15.44 12.84 -5.13
C ILE A 608 16.56 12.35 -4.22
N CYS A 609 17.67 13.12 -4.13
CA CYS A 609 18.72 12.88 -3.14
C CYS A 609 19.13 14.18 -2.44
N THR A 610 19.43 14.07 -1.15
CA THR A 610 19.94 15.14 -0.29
C THR A 610 21.36 14.80 0.16
N LEU A 611 22.32 15.68 -0.14
CA LEU A 611 23.69 15.64 0.37
C LEU A 611 23.79 16.60 1.55
N ARG A 612 24.30 16.12 2.67
CA ARG A 612 24.55 16.96 3.86
C ARG A 612 26.02 17.29 3.97
N LYS A 613 26.34 18.57 4.16
CA LYS A 613 27.72 19.03 4.33
C LYS A 613 28.20 18.80 5.76
N SER A 614 29.45 18.36 5.90
CA SER A 614 30.12 18.13 7.17
C SER A 614 30.28 19.43 7.95
N TYR A 615 30.13 19.34 9.28
CA TYR A 615 30.46 20.44 10.20
C TYR A 615 31.97 20.65 10.37
N ARG A 616 32.77 19.65 9.97
CA ARG A 616 34.22 19.72 10.03
C ARG A 616 34.71 20.30 8.71
N THR A 617 35.27 21.50 8.77
CA THR A 617 36.10 21.99 7.67
C THR A 617 37.29 21.03 7.52
N PRO A 618 37.62 20.58 6.29
CA PRO A 618 38.77 19.72 6.05
C PRO A 618 40.10 20.35 6.48
#